data_AF-A0A7W6S7S1-F1
#
_entry.id   AF-A0A7W6S7S1-F1
#
_cell.length_a   1.000
_cell.length_b   1.000
_cell.length_c   1.000
_cell.angle_alpha   90.00
_cell.angle_beta   90.00
_cell.angle_gamma   90.00
#
_symmetry.space_group_name_H-M   'P 1'
#
loop_
_entity.id
_entity.type
_entity.pdbx_description
1 polymer ?
#
loop_
_entity_poly.entity_id
_entity_poly.type
_entity_poly.pdbx_seq_one_letter_code
_entity_poly.pdbx_strand_id
1 'polypeptide(L)' 'MTHGRDNLRPHAEARLAMAYWGEEYAAQKGGCMDFWDGLSPYEKDLIARMIDETLKAMKENGRAADWKGIQP' A
#
# COMPACT_ATOMS: atom_id res chain seq x y z
N MET A 1 14.90 -16.42 2.76
CA MET A 1 13.82 -16.75 1.81
C MET A 1 12.61 -17.17 2.63
N THR A 2 11.91 -16.22 3.26
CA THR A 2 10.95 -16.52 4.35
C THR A 2 9.74 -15.55 4.42
N HIS A 3 9.33 -14.92 3.31
CA HIS A 3 8.14 -14.04 3.28
C HIS A 3 6.87 -14.74 2.73
N GLY A 4 6.85 -16.06 2.60
CA GLY A 4 5.74 -16.78 1.94
C GLY A 4 4.35 -16.50 2.55
N ARG A 5 4.27 -16.24 3.87
CA ARG A 5 3.03 -15.85 4.55
C ARG A 5 2.68 -14.38 4.38
N ASP A 6 3.67 -13.51 4.43
CA ASP A 6 3.49 -12.06 4.41
C ASP A 6 3.15 -11.56 3.00
N ASN A 7 3.64 -12.26 1.97
CA ASN A 7 3.25 -12.03 0.59
C ASN A 7 1.76 -12.28 0.33
N LEU A 8 1.12 -13.17 1.11
CA LEU A 8 -0.32 -13.47 0.97
C LEU A 8 -1.20 -12.43 1.67
N ARG A 9 -0.62 -11.66 2.61
CA ARG A 9 -1.33 -10.65 3.38
C ARG A 9 -0.45 -9.41 3.60
N PRO A 10 -0.05 -8.72 2.52
CA PRO A 10 0.75 -7.50 2.65
C PRO A 10 -0.03 -6.45 3.44
N HIS A 11 0.68 -5.69 4.27
CA HIS A 11 0.13 -4.54 4.98
C HIS A 11 -0.24 -3.41 4.00
N ALA A 12 -0.98 -2.41 4.50
CA ALA A 12 -1.56 -1.36 3.66
C ALA A 12 -0.51 -0.59 2.84
N GLU A 13 0.63 -0.27 3.45
CA GLU A 13 1.72 0.47 2.78
C GLU A 13 2.33 -0.34 1.64
N ALA A 14 2.64 -1.62 1.85
CA ALA A 14 3.13 -2.50 0.80
C ALA A 14 2.13 -2.60 -0.37
N ARG A 15 0.82 -2.64 -0.07
CA ARG A 15 -0.22 -2.60 -1.12
C ARG A 15 -0.25 -1.30 -1.89
N LEU A 16 -0.16 -0.17 -1.20
CA LEU A 16 -0.16 1.14 -1.85
C LEU A 16 1.11 1.34 -2.67
N ALA A 17 2.26 0.89 -2.19
CA ALA A 17 3.52 0.93 -2.91
C ALA A 17 3.45 0.15 -4.24
N MET A 18 2.87 -1.06 -4.23
CA MET A 18 2.65 -1.82 -5.47
C MET A 18 1.75 -1.10 -6.46
N ALA A 19 0.71 -0.40 -5.98
CA ALA A 19 -0.20 0.33 -6.84
C ALA A 19 0.44 1.62 -7.39
N TYR A 20 1.27 2.28 -6.59
CA TYR A 20 1.93 3.52 -6.95
C TYR A 20 3.06 3.30 -7.97
N TRP A 21 3.87 2.26 -7.77
CA TRP A 21 4.96 1.84 -8.66
C TRP A 21 4.61 0.57 -9.42
N GLY A 22 3.43 0.56 -10.06
CA GLY A 22 2.88 -0.63 -10.70
C GLY A 22 3.77 -1.23 -11.79
N GLU A 23 4.47 -0.38 -12.55
CA GLU A 23 5.37 -0.82 -13.62
C GLU A 23 6.65 -1.46 -13.05
N GLU A 24 7.27 -0.82 -12.05
CA GLU A 24 8.47 -1.31 -11.39
C GLU A 24 8.18 -2.59 -10.60
N TYR A 25 7.02 -2.65 -9.93
CA TYR A 25 6.55 -3.86 -9.27
C TYR A 25 6.25 -5.00 -10.24
N ALA A 26 5.70 -4.71 -11.42
CA ALA A 26 5.49 -5.71 -12.46
C ALA A 26 6.81 -6.20 -13.09
N ALA A 27 7.83 -5.33 -13.15
CA ALA A 27 9.13 -5.66 -13.73
C ALA A 27 10.05 -6.47 -12.80
N GLN A 28 9.84 -6.43 -11.48
CA GLN A 28 10.64 -7.19 -10.52
C GLN A 28 10.24 -8.68 -10.46
N LYS A 29 11.09 -9.52 -9.85
CA LYS A 29 10.95 -11.00 -9.85
C LYS A 29 10.62 -11.62 -8.49
N GLY A 30 10.44 -10.82 -7.44
CA GLY A 30 10.13 -11.23 -6.07
C GLY A 30 8.66 -11.08 -5.69
N GLY A 31 8.35 -11.31 -4.41
CA GLY A 31 7.02 -11.08 -3.84
C GLY A 31 6.75 -9.61 -3.53
N CYS A 32 5.50 -9.30 -3.14
CA CYS A 32 5.12 -7.94 -2.76
C CYS A 32 5.90 -7.40 -1.56
N MET A 33 6.26 -8.26 -0.61
CA MET A 33 7.08 -7.86 0.54
C MET A 33 8.54 -7.68 0.14
N ASP A 34 9.06 -8.45 -0.82
CA ASP A 34 10.42 -8.26 -1.32
C ASP A 34 10.55 -6.92 -2.06
N PHE A 35 9.51 -6.52 -2.79
CA PHE A 35 9.42 -5.19 -3.39
C PHE A 35 9.40 -4.09 -2.32
N TRP A 36 8.52 -4.21 -1.33
CA TRP A 36 8.43 -3.26 -0.23
C TRP A 36 9.75 -3.13 0.55
N ASP A 37 10.38 -4.26 0.87
CA ASP A 37 11.63 -4.28 1.63
C ASP A 37 12.76 -3.58 0.89
N GLY A 38 12.77 -3.70 -0.44
CA GLY A 38 13.73 -3.05 -1.33
C GLY A 38 13.58 -1.53 -1.45
N LEU A 39 12.45 -0.95 -1.01
CA LEU A 39 12.26 0.50 -1.04
C LEU A 39 13.16 1.21 -0.03
N SER A 40 13.64 2.39 -0.42
CA SER A 40 14.40 3.29 0.43
C SER A 40 13.56 3.81 1.60
N PRO A 41 14.19 4.29 2.69
CA PRO A 41 13.47 4.91 3.80
C PRO A 41 12.58 6.08 3.38
N TYR A 42 13.01 6.85 2.36
CA TYR A 42 12.25 7.96 1.83
C TYR A 42 10.98 7.50 1.10
N GLU A 43 11.07 6.46 0.27
CA GLU A 43 9.91 5.90 -0.44
C GLU A 43 8.90 5.30 0.54
N LYS A 44 9.37 4.64 1.60
CA LYS A 44 8.50 4.13 2.67
C LYS A 44 7.78 5.26 3.41
N ASP A 45 8.49 6.33 3.74
CA ASP A 45 7.93 7.53 4.38
C ASP A 45 6.92 8.25 3.46
N LEU A 46 7.18 8.32 2.16
CA LEU A 46 6.23 8.87 1.19
C LEU A 46 4.89 8.11 1.21
N ILE A 47 4.93 6.78 1.16
CA ILE A 47 3.74 5.93 1.20
C ILE A 47 2.98 6.09 2.52
N ALA A 48 3.68 6.12 3.66
CA ALA A 48 3.07 6.34 4.96
C ALA A 48 2.32 7.69 5.01
N ARG A 49 2.96 8.77 4.54
CA ARG A 49 2.33 10.10 4.46
C ARG A 49 1.11 10.12 3.55
N MET A 50 1.14 9.41 2.42
CA MET A 50 -0.02 9.32 1.53
C MET A 50 -1.21 8.65 2.21
N ILE A 51 -0.97 7.61 3.02
CA ILE A 51 -2.02 6.95 3.80
C ILE A 51 -2.58 7.93 4.85
N ASP A 52 -1.71 8.58 5.61
CA ASP A 52 -2.10 9.52 6.67
C ASP A 52 -2.92 10.70 6.11
N GLU A 53 -2.46 11.32 5.02
CA GLU A 53 -3.17 12.39 4.32
C GLU A 53 -4.52 11.92 3.78
N THR A 54 -4.60 10.69 3.26
CA THR A 54 -5.85 10.11 2.77
C THR A 54 -6.85 9.88 3.92
N LEU A 55 -6.39 9.32 5.04
CA LEU A 55 -7.22 9.10 6.23
C LEU A 55 -7.69 10.42 6.85
N LYS A 56 -6.80 11.42 6.90
CA LYS A 56 -7.12 12.78 7.34
C LYS A 56 -8.18 13.40 6.44
N ALA A 57 -7.98 13.37 5.12
CA ALA A 57 -8.95 13.89 4.15
C ALA A 57 -10.29 13.15 4.22
N MET A 58 -10.29 11.84 4.49
CA MET A 58 -11.52 11.06 4.68
C MET A 58 -12.31 11.55 5.90
N LYS A 59 -11.62 11.88 7.00
CA LYS A 59 -12.23 12.43 8.22
C LYS A 59 -12.75 13.86 8.03
N GLU A 60 -12.02 14.68 7.27
CA GLU A 60 -12.31 16.12 7.14
C GLU A 60 -13.37 16.41 6.08
N ASN A 61 -13.24 15.80 4.90
CA ASN A 61 -13.95 16.26 3.69
C ASN A 61 -14.76 15.15 3.01
N GLY A 62 -14.74 13.93 3.56
CA GLY A 62 -15.53 12.79 3.11
C GLY A 62 -15.39 12.46 1.62
N ARG A 63 -14.44 11.59 1.24
CA ARG A 63 -14.55 10.86 -0.05
C ARG A 63 -15.48 9.64 0.04
N ALA A 64 -16.08 9.40 1.22
CA ALA A 64 -16.84 8.21 1.57
C ALA A 64 -18.13 8.54 2.35
N ALA A 65 -18.71 9.73 2.15
CA ALA A 65 -19.93 10.13 2.86
C ALA A 65 -21.12 9.15 2.63
N ASP A 66 -20.99 8.27 1.65
CA ASP A 66 -22.02 7.42 1.08
C ASP A 66 -21.51 5.99 0.74
N TRP A 67 -20.26 5.63 1.06
CA TRP A 67 -19.75 4.27 0.84
C TRP A 67 -20.30 3.28 1.88
N LYS A 68 -21.34 2.51 1.51
CA LYS A 68 -21.98 1.49 2.38
C LYS A 68 -21.25 0.14 2.45
N GLY A 69 -20.03 0.05 1.94
CA GLY A 69 -19.31 -1.22 1.82
C GLY A 69 -19.97 -2.20 0.85
N ILE A 70 -19.22 -3.24 0.45
CA ILE A 70 -19.81 -4.44 -0.13
C ILE A 70 -20.35 -5.24 1.07
N GLN A 71 -21.68 -5.36 1.18
CA GLN A 71 -22.29 -6.28 2.14
C GLN A 71 -22.02 -7.73 1.69
N PRO A 72 -21.83 -8.67 2.64
CA PRO A 72 -21.50 -10.06 2.33
C PRO A 72 -22.55 -10.75 1.46
#